data_AF-A0A0M1P373-F1
#
_entry.id   AF-A0A0M1P373-F1
#
_cell.length_a   1.000
_cell.length_b   1.000
_cell.length_c   1.000
_cell.angle_alpha   90.00
_cell.angle_beta   90.00
_cell.angle_gamma   90.00
#
_symmetry.space_group_name_H-M   'P 1'
#
loop_
_entity.id
_entity.type
_entity.pdbx_description
1 polymer ?
#
loop_
_entity_poly.entity_id
_entity_poly.type
_entity_poly.pdbx_seq_one_letter_code
_entity_poly.pdbx_strand_id
1 'polypeptide(L)'
;MRRLWLNKAQAQASRMPCLIPRQIEINGDWVWEGKWVGAPEPVADILLPFTRCSQLGCPVGKKEKPAAYVYCSRELSSYRYVPMWPRFIEQIDMSKVNELELRVLKRRRGDGVRDKSKG
;
A
#
# COMPACT_ATOMS: atom_id res chain seq x y z
N MET A 1 -21.81 0.07 -2.61
CA MET A 1 -20.40 0.01 -2.19
C MET A 1 -19.90 1.43 -1.97
N ARG A 2 -19.55 1.82 -0.74
CA ARG A 2 -18.94 3.15 -0.51
C ARG A 2 -17.67 3.24 -1.35
N ARG A 3 -17.49 4.32 -2.11
CA ARG A 3 -16.18 4.67 -2.65
C ARG A 3 -15.29 4.86 -1.42
N LEU A 4 -14.49 3.84 -1.09
CA LEU A 4 -13.62 3.82 0.10
C LEU A 4 -12.49 4.85 -0.01
N TRP A 5 -12.37 5.48 -1.18
CA TRP A 5 -11.40 6.52 -1.45
C TRP A 5 -11.82 7.76 -0.67
N LEU A 6 -10.85 8.39 -0.01
CA LEU A 6 -11.08 9.56 0.81
C LEU A 6 -10.77 10.84 0.05
N ASN A 7 -11.40 11.93 0.47
CA ASN A 7 -10.93 13.26 0.11
C ASN A 7 -9.80 13.72 1.05
N LYS A 8 -9.20 14.88 0.76
CA LYS A 8 -8.07 15.42 1.53
C LYS A 8 -8.40 15.60 3.03
N ALA A 9 -9.55 16.18 3.35
CA ALA A 9 -9.94 16.42 4.74
C ALA A 9 -10.13 15.12 5.53
N GLN A 10 -10.77 14.12 4.90
CA GLN A 10 -10.96 12.79 5.49
C GLN A 10 -9.63 12.05 5.69
N ALA A 11 -8.72 12.12 4.70
CA ALA A 11 -7.40 11.51 4.80
C ALA A 11 -6.58 12.14 5.94
N GLN A 12 -6.60 13.47 6.07
CA GLN A 12 -5.93 14.18 7.17
C GLN A 12 -6.53 13.83 8.53
N ALA A 13 -7.85 13.78 8.63
CA ALA A 13 -8.56 13.42 9.86
C ALA A 13 -8.26 11.98 10.31
N SER A 14 -7.99 11.07 9.36
CA SER A 14 -7.69 9.66 9.68
C SER A 14 -6.38 9.49 10.46
N ARG A 15 -5.43 10.44 10.35
CA ARG A 15 -4.05 10.35 10.87
C ARG A 15 -3.31 9.07 10.44
N MET A 16 -3.79 8.40 9.40
CA MET A 16 -3.14 7.21 8.86
C MET A 16 -1.99 7.58 7.93
N PRO A 17 -0.99 6.69 7.78
CA PRO A 17 0.08 6.88 6.81
C PRO A 17 -0.48 7.07 5.41
N CYS A 18 0.04 8.05 4.67
CA CYS A 18 -0.30 8.28 3.28
C CYS A 18 0.97 8.31 2.42
N LEU A 19 1.02 7.48 1.39
CA LEU A 19 2.07 7.52 0.38
C LEU A 19 1.67 8.52 -0.71
N ILE A 20 2.54 9.49 -0.97
CA ILE A 20 2.42 10.42 -2.08
C ILE A 20 3.44 10.00 -3.15
N PRO A 21 3.01 9.38 -4.27
CA PRO A 21 3.91 9.05 -5.36
C PRO A 21 4.52 10.30 -5.97
N ARG A 22 5.82 10.27 -6.26
CA ARG A 22 6.56 11.35 -6.93
C ARG A 22 7.57 10.76 -7.89
N GLN A 23 7.86 11.47 -8.96
CA GLN A 23 9.03 11.17 -9.79
C GLN A 23 10.21 11.98 -9.25
N ILE A 24 11.36 11.33 -9.13
CA ILE A 24 12.63 11.97 -8.80
C ILE A 24 13.65 11.59 -9.85
N GLU A 25 14.54 12.51 -10.18
CA GLU A 25 15.64 12.26 -11.09
C GLU A 25 16.84 11.72 -10.30
N ILE A 26 17.38 10.58 -10.71
CA ILE A 26 18.57 9.96 -10.14
C ILE A 26 19.50 9.61 -11.30
N ASN A 27 20.69 10.19 -11.33
CA ASN A 27 21.70 9.94 -12.37
C ASN A 27 21.19 10.13 -13.82
N GLY A 28 20.27 11.07 -14.04
CA GLY A 28 19.66 11.33 -15.36
C GLY A 28 18.43 10.49 -15.69
N ASP A 29 18.05 9.55 -14.82
CA ASP A 29 16.86 8.71 -14.99
C ASP A 29 15.72 9.15 -14.06
N TRP A 30 14.50 9.24 -14.61
CA TRP A 30 13.29 9.53 -13.84
C TRP A 30 12.75 8.25 -13.18
N VAL A 31 12.91 8.16 -11.87
CA VAL A 31 12.47 7.01 -11.06
C VAL A 31 11.22 7.39 -10.27
N TRP A 32 10.26 6.47 -10.22
CA TRP A 32 9.10 6.60 -9.32
C TRP A 32 9.50 6.26 -7.88
N GLU A 33 9.30 7.22 -7.00
CA GLU A 33 9.43 7.08 -5.56
C GLU A 33 8.09 7.45 -4.90
N GLY A 34 8.01 7.34 -3.57
CA GLY A 34 6.92 7.93 -2.82
C GLY A 34 7.38 8.42 -1.47
N LYS A 35 6.73 9.49 -0.99
CA LYS A 35 6.96 10.04 0.34
C LYS A 35 5.82 9.63 1.26
N TRP A 36 6.14 9.03 2.40
CA TRP A 36 5.19 8.80 3.48
C TRP A 36 4.95 10.09 4.26
N VAL A 37 3.67 10.39 4.52
CA VAL A 37 3.23 11.54 5.33
C VAL A 37 2.18 11.13 6.34
N GLY A 38 1.99 11.95 7.37
CA GLY A 38 0.97 11.77 8.41
C GLY A 38 1.39 10.81 9.53
N ALA A 39 1.97 9.66 9.18
CA ALA A 39 2.49 8.67 10.11
C ALA A 39 3.56 7.80 9.43
N PRO A 40 4.34 7.01 10.20
CA PRO A 40 5.35 6.10 9.66
C PRO A 40 4.78 5.07 8.68
N GLU A 41 5.64 4.57 7.79
CA GLU A 41 5.28 3.50 6.86
C GLU A 41 4.72 2.26 7.60
N PRO A 42 3.58 1.67 7.15
CA PRO A 42 3.07 0.45 7.74
C PRO A 42 4.00 -0.74 7.56
N VAL A 43 4.10 -1.58 8.59
CA VAL A 43 4.78 -2.88 8.52
C VAL A 43 3.96 -3.85 7.68
N ALA A 44 4.43 -4.16 6.48
CA ALA A 44 3.85 -5.14 5.57
C ALA A 44 4.85 -5.54 4.47
N ASP A 45 4.73 -6.75 3.92
CA ASP A 45 5.50 -7.15 2.74
C ASP A 45 4.97 -6.46 1.48
N ILE A 46 3.68 -6.11 1.44
CA ILE A 46 3.10 -5.29 0.38
C ILE A 46 1.81 -4.61 0.87
N LEU A 47 1.52 -3.43 0.32
CA LEU A 47 0.25 -2.73 0.53
C LEU A 47 -0.59 -2.85 -0.74
N LEU A 48 -1.83 -3.31 -0.61
CA LEU A 48 -2.69 -3.64 -1.75
C LEU A 48 -4.07 -2.99 -1.64
N PRO A 49 -4.67 -2.56 -2.78
CA PRO A 49 -6.08 -2.14 -2.80
C PRO A 49 -7.02 -3.30 -2.48
N PHE A 50 -8.22 -2.98 -1.98
CA PHE A 50 -9.24 -3.95 -1.57
C PHE A 50 -9.47 -5.07 -2.59
N THR A 51 -9.65 -4.72 -3.86
CA THR A 51 -9.92 -5.68 -4.94
C THR A 51 -8.71 -6.56 -5.24
N ARG A 52 -7.49 -6.00 -5.15
CA ARG A 52 -6.27 -6.75 -5.44
C ARG A 52 -5.96 -7.79 -4.35
N CYS A 53 -6.29 -7.50 -3.10
CA CYS A 53 -6.25 -8.49 -2.01
C CYS A 53 -7.04 -9.76 -2.36
N SER A 54 -8.28 -9.63 -2.83
CA SER A 54 -9.08 -10.79 -3.25
C SER A 54 -8.51 -11.51 -4.46
N GLN A 55 -8.00 -10.78 -5.45
CA GLN A 55 -7.37 -11.38 -6.64
C GLN A 55 -6.12 -12.20 -6.30
N LEU A 56 -5.39 -11.82 -5.26
CA LEU A 56 -4.21 -12.55 -4.77
C LEU A 56 -4.54 -13.62 -3.72
N GLY A 57 -5.82 -14.02 -3.58
CA GLY A 57 -6.23 -15.08 -2.66
C GLY A 57 -6.22 -14.67 -1.17
N CYS A 58 -6.04 -13.39 -0.86
CA CYS A 58 -5.96 -12.85 0.50
C CYS A 58 -7.03 -11.78 0.76
N PRO A 59 -8.33 -12.12 0.63
CA PRO A 59 -9.43 -11.15 0.71
C PRO A 59 -9.44 -10.36 2.01
N VAL A 60 -9.90 -9.11 1.94
CA VAL A 60 -10.04 -8.25 3.12
C VAL A 60 -11.15 -8.76 4.04
N GLY A 61 -10.85 -8.91 5.33
CA GLY A 61 -11.81 -9.36 6.32
C GLY A 61 -12.91 -8.33 6.61
N LYS A 62 -14.09 -8.78 7.05
CA LYS A 62 -15.27 -7.91 7.30
C LYS A 62 -15.01 -6.72 8.25
N LYS A 63 -14.08 -6.89 9.20
CA LYS A 63 -13.71 -5.86 10.20
C LYS A 63 -12.32 -5.29 9.96
N GLU A 64 -11.65 -5.72 8.90
CA GLU A 64 -10.27 -5.34 8.61
C GLU A 64 -10.24 -3.90 8.06
N LYS A 65 -9.43 -3.05 8.69
CA LYS A 65 -9.28 -1.65 8.30
C LYS A 65 -8.05 -1.50 7.39
N PRO A 66 -8.04 -0.52 6.48
CA PRO A 66 -6.81 -0.19 5.76
C PRO A 66 -5.72 0.22 6.76
N ALA A 67 -4.46 0.05 6.39
CA ALA A 67 -3.30 0.50 7.17
C ALA A 67 -2.69 1.80 6.62
N ALA A 68 -2.99 2.16 5.37
CA ALA A 68 -2.50 3.36 4.73
C ALA A 68 -3.42 3.84 3.59
N TYR A 69 -3.09 5.01 3.07
CA TYR A 69 -3.63 5.54 1.82
C TYR A 69 -2.52 5.77 0.79
N VAL A 70 -2.87 5.72 -0.50
CA VAL A 70 -2.02 6.19 -1.60
C VAL A 70 -2.73 7.34 -2.31
N TYR A 71 -2.02 8.44 -2.54
CA TYR A 71 -2.55 9.55 -3.32
C TYR A 71 -2.52 9.24 -4.83
N CYS A 72 -3.69 9.25 -5.47
CA CYS A 72 -3.85 9.08 -6.91
C CYS A 72 -3.99 10.44 -7.59
N SER A 73 -2.90 10.96 -8.14
CA SER A 73 -2.88 12.27 -8.82
C SER A 73 -3.70 12.32 -10.11
N ARG A 74 -3.91 11.16 -10.75
CA ARG A 74 -4.67 11.03 -12.00
C ARG A 74 -6.19 11.10 -11.79
N GLU A 75 -6.66 10.85 -10.57
CA GLU A 75 -8.08 10.92 -10.24
C GLU A 75 -8.54 12.39 -10.24
N LEU A 76 -9.54 12.71 -11.07
CA LEU A 76 -9.99 14.08 -11.27
C LEU A 76 -10.91 14.56 -10.14
N SER A 77 -11.62 13.65 -9.47
CA SER A 77 -12.50 14.00 -8.35
C SER A 77 -11.73 14.43 -7.09
N SER A 78 -12.46 14.91 -6.08
CA SER A 78 -11.89 15.23 -4.77
C SER A 78 -11.46 14.00 -3.98
N TYR A 79 -11.91 12.80 -4.35
CA TYR A 79 -11.66 11.55 -3.63
C TYR A 79 -10.43 10.86 -4.20
N ARG A 80 -9.23 11.33 -3.87
CA ARG A 80 -7.95 10.88 -4.47
C ARG A 80 -7.13 9.93 -3.59
N TYR A 81 -7.59 9.62 -2.39
CA TYR A 81 -6.80 8.86 -1.42
C TYR A 81 -7.30 7.42 -1.38
N VAL A 82 -6.56 6.53 -2.02
CA VAL A 82 -6.89 5.11 -2.19
C VAL A 82 -6.53 4.32 -0.94
N PRO A 83 -7.46 3.62 -0.28
CA PRO A 83 -7.15 2.79 0.89
C PRO A 83 -6.35 1.55 0.51
N MET A 84 -5.37 1.22 1.34
CA MET A 84 -4.47 0.09 1.16
C MET A 84 -4.45 -0.81 2.39
N TRP A 85 -4.51 -2.12 2.17
CA TRP A 85 -4.44 -3.15 3.20
C TRP A 85 -3.06 -3.82 3.21
N PRO A 86 -2.52 -4.09 4.42
CA PRO A 86 -1.24 -4.75 4.57
C PRO A 86 -1.38 -6.24 4.24
N ARG A 87 -0.51 -6.76 3.39
CA ARG A 87 -0.42 -8.21 3.15
C ARG A 87 1.01 -8.68 3.38
N PHE A 88 1.09 -9.87 3.93
CA PHE A 88 2.32 -10.60 4.14
C PHE A 88 2.43 -11.73 3.12
N ILE A 89 3.64 -12.08 2.74
CA ILE A 89 3.90 -13.04 1.68
C ILE A 89 3.27 -14.41 1.96
N GLU A 90 3.14 -14.80 3.24
CA GLU A 90 2.52 -16.08 3.62
C GLU A 90 1.00 -16.10 3.40
N GLN A 91 0.38 -14.93 3.23
CA GLN A 91 -1.06 -14.81 2.96
C GLN A 91 -1.36 -14.81 1.47
N ILE A 92 -0.37 -14.55 0.61
CA ILE A 92 -0.55 -14.26 -0.80
C ILE A 92 -0.42 -15.53 -1.63
N ASP A 93 -1.36 -15.73 -2.56
CA ASP A 93 -1.22 -16.70 -3.63
C ASP A 93 -0.17 -16.22 -4.64
N MET A 94 1.05 -16.70 -4.47
CA MET A 94 2.21 -16.31 -5.28
C MET A 94 2.07 -16.63 -6.77
N SER A 95 1.18 -17.55 -7.15
CA SER A 95 0.92 -17.86 -8.56
C SER A 95 0.20 -16.73 -9.32
N LYS A 96 -0.40 -15.77 -8.59
CA LYS A 96 -1.22 -14.68 -9.14
C LYS A 96 -0.54 -13.30 -9.10
N VAL A 97 0.67 -13.24 -8.59
CA VAL A 97 1.47 -12.03 -8.40
C VAL A 97 2.04 -11.57 -9.73
N ASN A 98 1.95 -10.27 -10.04
CA ASN A 98 2.56 -9.71 -11.24
C ASN A 98 4.03 -9.32 -11.02
N GLU A 99 4.75 -8.97 -12.08
CA GLU A 99 6.19 -8.66 -12.01
C GLU A 99 6.53 -7.49 -11.06
N LEU A 100 5.67 -6.46 -11.00
CA LEU A 100 5.88 -5.31 -10.11
C LEU A 100 5.72 -5.72 -8.64
N GLU A 101 4.65 -6.43 -8.32
CA GLU A 101 4.40 -6.96 -6.98
C GLU A 101 5.49 -7.93 -6.56
N LEU A 102 5.96 -8.79 -7.47
CA LEU A 102 7.06 -9.70 -7.23
C LEU A 102 8.36 -8.94 -6.88
N ARG A 103 8.65 -7.84 -7.58
CA ARG A 103 9.78 -6.96 -7.24
C ARG A 103 9.62 -6.35 -5.85
N VAL A 104 8.44 -5.88 -5.49
CA VAL A 104 8.15 -5.31 -4.17
C VAL A 104 8.33 -6.36 -3.07
N LEU A 105 7.75 -7.55 -3.24
CA LEU A 105 7.83 -8.67 -2.29
C LEU A 105 9.28 -9.17 -2.13
N LYS A 106 10.07 -9.18 -3.19
CA LYS A 106 11.50 -9.53 -3.14
C LYS A 106 12.33 -8.48 -2.41
N ARG A 107 12.05 -7.18 -2.62
CA ARG A 107 12.77 -6.08 -1.96
C ARG A 107 12.52 -6.05 -0.45
N ARG A 108 11.31 -6.42 0.00
CA ARG A 108 10.94 -6.39 1.42
C ARG A 108 11.26 -7.69 2.19
N ARG A 109 11.62 -8.76 1.49
CA ARG A 109 12.27 -9.94 2.09
C ARG A 109 13.74 -9.62 2.41
N GLY A 110 14.00 -8.83 3.44
CA GLY A 110 15.39 -8.55 3.83
C GLY A 110 15.63 -7.60 4.99
N ASP A 111 14.82 -6.57 5.19
CA ASP A 111 15.27 -5.41 5.98
C ASP A 111 14.49 -5.20 7.31
N GLY A 112 14.41 -6.26 8.13
CA GLY A 112 14.55 -6.11 9.58
C GLY A 112 13.35 -5.74 10.48
N VAL A 113 12.17 -6.37 10.39
CA VAL A 113 11.11 -6.18 11.43
C VAL A 113 10.40 -7.46 11.90
N ARG A 114 10.53 -8.60 11.21
CA ARG A 114 9.86 -9.84 11.65
C ARG A 114 10.79 -10.68 12.51
N ASP A 115 10.80 -10.39 13.81
CA ASP A 115 11.31 -11.32 14.80
C ASP A 115 10.35 -12.53 14.84
N LYS A 116 10.80 -13.67 14.31
CA LYS A 116 10.01 -14.90 14.22
C LYS A 116 9.81 -15.59 15.58
N SER A 117 10.26 -14.98 16.68
CA SER A 117 10.20 -15.52 18.04
C SER A 117 8.88 -15.26 18.80
N LYS A 118 7.93 -14.51 18.21
CA LYS A 118 6.59 -14.31 18.79
C LYS A 118 5.50 -14.81 17.85
N GLY A 119 5.33 -16.13 17.85
CA GLY A 119 4.12 -16.81 17.38
C GLY A 119 3.05 -16.89 18.45
#